data_AF-A0A640VYB5-F1
#
_entry.id   AF-A0A640VYB5-F1
#
_cell.length_a   1.000
_cell.length_b   1.000
_cell.length_c   1.000
_cell.angle_alpha   90.00
_cell.angle_beta   90.00
_cell.angle_gamma   90.00
#
_symmetry.space_group_name_H-M   'P 1'
#
loop_
_entity.id
_entity.type
_entity.pdbx_description
1 polymer ?
#
loop_
_entity_poly.entity_id
_entity_poly.type
_entity_poly.pdbx_seq_one_letter_code
_entity_poly.pdbx_strand_id
1 'polypeptide(L)'
;MKKRVYIDKEHEVMTYFYDLCEICNDETVDFVKKELRKLKLIEKDPDFLDSYLFLYEILVEEGSEEGAEELLNEAYERAIKMITDEKGNWSDVLEWDVLENRHIIRAILNKALYEWDKGNEDKAIDLFRKLLKTNPCDNVGARFYILAIRMHLSLDEFQKRFDKGGYYDDKLNEWFYENYHKFPDEFADWEKEIEKF
;
A
#
# COMPACT_ATOMS: atom_id res chain seq x y z
N MET A 1 -19.84 -14.59 14.37
CA MET A 1 -20.13 -14.33 12.94
C MET A 1 -18.96 -14.86 12.12
N LYS A 2 -19.17 -15.42 10.93
CA LYS A 2 -18.06 -15.88 10.07
C LYS A 2 -17.36 -14.65 9.48
N LYS A 3 -16.02 -14.55 9.62
CA LYS A 3 -15.23 -13.47 9.01
C LYS A 3 -15.36 -13.52 7.48
N ARG A 4 -15.55 -12.37 6.83
CA ARG A 4 -15.52 -12.23 5.38
C ARG A 4 -14.09 -12.10 4.88
N VAL A 5 -13.61 -13.15 4.23
CA VAL A 5 -12.27 -13.18 3.61
C VAL A 5 -12.40 -12.72 2.16
N TYR A 6 -11.54 -11.78 1.74
CA TYR A 6 -11.40 -11.41 0.34
C TYR A 6 -10.15 -12.08 -0.25
N ILE A 7 -10.33 -12.67 -1.43
CA ILE A 7 -9.26 -13.26 -2.25
C ILE A 7 -9.55 -12.80 -3.67
N ASP A 8 -8.60 -12.09 -4.27
CA ASP A 8 -8.73 -11.68 -5.66
C ASP A 8 -8.49 -12.84 -6.64
N LYS A 9 -8.82 -12.61 -7.91
CA LYS A 9 -8.49 -13.53 -9.01
C LYS A 9 -7.03 -13.37 -9.46
N GLU A 10 -6.53 -14.37 -10.17
CA GLU A 10 -5.30 -14.23 -10.94
C GLU A 10 -5.51 -13.26 -12.12
N HIS A 11 -4.50 -12.43 -12.40
CA HIS A 11 -4.52 -11.46 -13.48
C HIS A 11 -3.55 -11.87 -14.58
N GLU A 12 -4.06 -12.17 -15.79
CA GLU A 12 -3.24 -12.61 -16.94
C GLU A 12 -2.13 -11.61 -17.33
N VAL A 13 -2.32 -10.35 -16.94
CA VAL A 13 -1.42 -9.25 -17.23
C VAL A 13 -0.20 -9.22 -16.30
N MET A 14 -0.24 -9.93 -15.17
CA MET A 14 0.75 -9.84 -14.10
C MET A 14 2.17 -10.21 -14.58
N THR A 15 2.33 -11.28 -15.35
CA THR A 15 3.65 -11.67 -15.88
C THR A 15 4.24 -10.57 -16.76
N TYR A 16 3.44 -10.05 -17.71
CA TYR A 16 3.89 -9.02 -18.62
C TYR A 16 4.22 -7.70 -17.89
N PHE A 17 3.47 -7.38 -16.83
CA PHE A 17 3.78 -6.24 -15.97
C PHE A 17 5.16 -6.39 -15.31
N TYR A 18 5.48 -7.54 -14.72
CA TYR A 18 6.78 -7.72 -14.08
C TYR A 18 7.93 -7.68 -15.10
N ASP A 19 7.74 -8.24 -16.30
CA ASP A 19 8.71 -8.09 -17.41
C ASP A 19 8.97 -6.60 -17.74
N LEU A 20 7.95 -5.75 -17.70
CA LEU A 20 8.10 -4.30 -17.93
C LEU A 20 8.85 -3.61 -16.79
N CYS A 21 8.58 -3.98 -15.54
CA CYS A 21 9.31 -3.43 -14.39
C CYS A 21 10.81 -3.73 -14.48
N GLU A 22 11.18 -4.95 -14.86
CA GLU A 22 12.59 -5.36 -14.97
C GLU A 22 13.39 -4.57 -16.03
N ILE A 23 12.73 -4.17 -17.12
CA ILE A 23 13.40 -3.42 -18.21
C ILE A 23 13.36 -1.90 -18.01
N CYS A 24 12.62 -1.39 -17.02
CA CYS A 24 12.39 0.05 -16.84
C CYS A 24 13.68 0.76 -16.39
N ASN A 25 14.12 1.72 -17.19
CA ASN A 25 15.24 2.61 -16.93
C ASN A 25 15.10 3.89 -17.77
N ASP A 26 16.05 4.83 -17.64
CA ASP A 26 16.02 6.13 -18.35
C ASP A 26 15.83 6.01 -19.87
N GLU A 27 16.30 4.93 -20.51
CA GLU A 27 16.19 4.73 -21.96
C GLU A 27 14.84 4.11 -22.37
N THR A 28 14.17 3.39 -21.47
CA THR A 28 12.97 2.59 -21.75
C THR A 28 11.69 3.16 -21.12
N VAL A 29 11.79 4.15 -20.22
CA VAL A 29 10.66 4.71 -19.46
C VAL A 29 9.50 5.18 -20.33
N ASP A 30 9.76 5.82 -21.47
CA ASP A 30 8.71 6.25 -22.40
C ASP A 30 7.97 5.08 -23.06
N PHE A 31 8.69 3.99 -23.36
CA PHE A 31 8.09 2.75 -23.84
C PHE A 31 7.24 2.10 -22.73
N VAL A 32 7.78 1.98 -21.53
CA VAL A 32 7.08 1.42 -20.35
C VAL A 32 5.80 2.19 -20.05
N LYS A 33 5.83 3.53 -19.98
CA LYS A 33 4.62 4.37 -19.79
C LYS A 33 3.56 4.11 -20.85
N LYS A 34 3.98 3.90 -22.11
CA LYS A 34 3.06 3.61 -23.21
C LYS A 34 2.41 2.24 -23.06
N GLU A 35 3.17 1.22 -22.66
CA GLU A 35 2.63 -0.11 -22.37
C GLU A 35 1.69 -0.11 -21.16
N LEU A 36 2.02 0.64 -20.10
CA LEU A 36 1.13 0.82 -18.95
C LEU A 36 -0.20 1.50 -19.33
N ARG A 37 -0.15 2.62 -20.06
CA ARG A 37 -1.33 3.47 -20.37
C ARG A 37 -2.17 2.98 -21.54
N LYS A 38 -1.54 2.63 -22.66
CA LYS A 38 -2.21 2.46 -23.98
C LYS A 38 -2.09 1.06 -24.56
N LEU A 39 -1.17 0.22 -24.06
CA LEU A 39 -0.87 -1.07 -24.66
C LEU A 39 -0.84 -2.17 -23.58
N LYS A 40 -2.05 -2.66 -23.23
CA LYS A 40 -2.37 -3.98 -22.67
C LYS A 40 -2.35 -4.21 -21.15
N LEU A 41 -2.11 -3.22 -20.29
CA LEU A 41 -2.25 -3.44 -18.84
C LEU A 41 -3.52 -2.81 -18.29
N ILE A 42 -3.57 -1.48 -18.13
CA ILE A 42 -4.74 -0.80 -17.53
C ILE A 42 -6.00 -1.01 -18.38
N GLU A 43 -5.94 -0.87 -19.71
CA GLU A 43 -7.11 -1.10 -20.55
C GLU A 43 -7.55 -2.57 -20.62
N LYS A 44 -6.61 -3.52 -20.51
CA LYS A 44 -6.89 -4.96 -20.62
C LYS A 44 -7.44 -5.52 -19.31
N ASP A 45 -6.87 -5.08 -18.19
CA ASP A 45 -7.21 -5.54 -16.86
C ASP A 45 -7.16 -4.35 -15.88
N PRO A 46 -8.23 -3.55 -15.87
CA PRO A 46 -8.26 -2.30 -15.12
C PRO A 46 -8.32 -2.50 -13.60
N ASP A 47 -8.51 -3.73 -13.14
CA ASP A 47 -8.54 -4.06 -11.72
C ASP A 47 -7.21 -4.69 -11.25
N PHE A 48 -6.17 -4.75 -12.11
CA PHE A 48 -4.80 -5.07 -11.71
C PHE A 48 -4.02 -3.80 -11.33
N LEU A 49 -3.97 -3.50 -10.04
CA LEU A 49 -3.65 -2.16 -9.55
C LEU A 49 -2.15 -1.81 -9.55
N ASP A 50 -1.26 -2.82 -9.58
CA ASP A 50 0.19 -2.61 -9.66
C ASP A 50 0.57 -1.81 -10.93
N SER A 51 -0.21 -1.93 -12.02
CA SER A 51 0.02 -1.14 -13.25
C SER A 51 -0.22 0.36 -13.06
N TYR A 52 -1.18 0.72 -12.20
CA TYR A 52 -1.42 2.11 -11.84
C TYR A 52 -0.32 2.64 -10.92
N LEU A 53 0.10 1.85 -9.94
CA LEU A 53 1.12 2.24 -8.96
C LEU A 53 2.48 2.46 -9.61
N PHE A 54 2.88 1.59 -10.54
CA PHE A 54 4.15 1.76 -11.24
C PHE A 54 4.14 3.01 -12.14
N LEU A 55 3.02 3.30 -12.80
CA LEU A 55 2.88 4.54 -13.56
C LEU A 55 2.84 5.78 -12.66
N TYR A 56 2.21 5.68 -11.49
CA TYR A 56 2.22 6.71 -10.45
C TYR A 56 3.66 7.04 -10.03
N GLU A 57 4.47 6.02 -9.71
CA GLU A 57 5.89 6.20 -9.33
C GLU A 57 6.69 6.93 -10.41
N ILE A 58 6.57 6.50 -11.67
CA ILE A 58 7.22 7.17 -12.81
C ILE A 58 6.82 8.65 -12.90
N LEU A 59 5.54 8.98 -12.71
CA LEU A 59 5.07 10.37 -12.78
C LEU A 59 5.54 11.22 -11.61
N VAL A 60 5.65 10.63 -10.41
CA VAL A 60 6.25 11.31 -9.25
C VAL A 60 7.72 11.64 -9.55
N GLU A 61 8.48 10.70 -10.11
CA GLU A 61 9.88 10.93 -10.49
C GLU A 61 10.04 12.01 -11.57
N GLU A 62 9.09 12.10 -12.51
CA GLU A 62 9.02 13.16 -13.53
C GLU A 62 8.52 14.52 -12.99
N GLY A 63 8.08 14.59 -11.73
CA GLY A 63 7.52 15.80 -11.12
C GLY A 63 6.10 16.15 -11.59
N SER A 64 5.37 15.19 -12.16
CA SER A 64 3.99 15.35 -12.63
C SER A 64 2.99 15.03 -11.51
N GLU A 65 2.88 15.93 -10.53
CA GLU A 65 2.07 15.71 -9.32
C GLU A 65 0.59 15.45 -9.60
N GLU A 66 -0.05 16.26 -10.45
CA GLU A 66 -1.50 16.16 -10.73
C GLU A 66 -1.86 14.81 -11.36
N GLY A 67 -1.11 14.39 -12.40
CA GLY A 67 -1.35 13.11 -13.07
C GLY A 67 -1.02 11.91 -12.20
N ALA A 68 -0.02 12.02 -11.32
CA ALA A 68 0.29 11.00 -10.34
C ALA A 68 -0.86 10.84 -9.32
N GLU A 69 -1.35 11.94 -8.75
CA GLU A 69 -2.46 11.92 -7.80
C GLU A 69 -3.74 11.32 -8.41
N GLU A 70 -4.10 11.69 -9.64
CA GLU A 70 -5.25 11.13 -10.34
C GLU A 70 -5.18 9.60 -10.46
N LEU A 71 -4.01 9.07 -10.86
CA LEU A 71 -3.81 7.62 -10.98
C LEU A 71 -3.87 6.89 -9.65
N LEU A 72 -3.27 7.47 -8.61
CA LEU A 72 -3.30 6.88 -7.27
C LEU A 72 -4.73 6.86 -6.70
N ASN A 73 -5.49 7.95 -6.93
CA ASN A 73 -6.90 8.00 -6.55
C ASN A 73 -7.72 6.95 -7.29
N GLU A 74 -7.52 6.78 -8.60
CA GLU A 74 -8.23 5.73 -9.36
C GLU A 74 -7.89 4.33 -8.84
N ALA A 75 -6.61 4.03 -8.61
CA ALA A 75 -6.17 2.74 -8.07
C ALA A 75 -6.80 2.47 -6.70
N TYR A 76 -6.81 3.48 -5.83
CA TYR A 76 -7.44 3.38 -4.51
C TYR A 76 -8.95 3.16 -4.60
N GLU A 77 -9.67 3.92 -5.41
CA GLU A 77 -11.12 3.78 -5.56
C GLU A 77 -11.50 2.37 -6.05
N ARG A 78 -10.72 1.82 -6.97
CA ARG A 78 -10.86 0.44 -7.44
C ARG A 78 -10.58 -0.55 -6.33
N ALA A 79 -9.48 -0.40 -5.59
CA ALA A 79 -9.14 -1.26 -4.46
C ALA A 79 -10.30 -1.33 -3.45
N ILE A 80 -10.88 -0.16 -3.09
CA ILE A 80 -12.02 -0.10 -2.16
C ILE A 80 -13.24 -0.79 -2.75
N LYS A 81 -13.57 -0.57 -4.02
CA LYS A 81 -14.70 -1.20 -4.68
C LYS A 81 -14.57 -2.72 -4.74
N MET A 82 -13.35 -3.24 -4.93
CA MET A 82 -13.06 -4.67 -4.98
C MET A 82 -13.31 -5.33 -3.62
N ILE A 83 -12.77 -4.73 -2.55
CA ILE A 83 -12.77 -5.38 -1.23
C ILE A 83 -14.02 -5.13 -0.41
N THR A 84 -14.89 -4.20 -0.80
CA THR A 84 -16.11 -3.85 -0.05
C THR A 84 -17.34 -4.64 -0.52
N ASP A 85 -18.31 -4.87 0.35
CA ASP A 85 -19.61 -5.43 -0.06
C ASP A 85 -20.56 -4.34 -0.61
N GLU A 86 -21.76 -4.74 -1.02
CA GLU A 86 -22.81 -3.83 -1.52
C GLU A 86 -23.21 -2.73 -0.53
N LYS A 87 -22.87 -2.87 0.75
CA LYS A 87 -23.13 -1.87 1.81
C LYS A 87 -21.90 -1.01 2.11
N GLY A 88 -20.80 -1.21 1.40
CA GLY A 88 -19.54 -0.51 1.61
C GLY A 88 -18.74 -1.01 2.80
N ASN A 89 -19.07 -2.17 3.39
CA ASN A 89 -18.28 -2.70 4.50
C ASN A 89 -16.97 -3.26 3.97
N TRP A 90 -15.84 -2.90 4.57
CA TRP A 90 -14.51 -3.47 4.31
C TRP A 90 -14.45 -4.97 4.66
N SER A 91 -13.56 -5.73 4.02
CA SER A 91 -13.41 -7.16 4.33
C SER A 91 -12.90 -7.38 5.76
N ASP A 92 -13.23 -8.50 6.39
CA ASP A 92 -12.67 -8.79 7.72
C ASP A 92 -11.21 -9.27 7.60
N VAL A 93 -10.84 -9.83 6.45
CA VAL A 93 -9.52 -10.41 6.17
C VAL A 93 -9.09 -10.06 4.75
N LEU A 94 -7.87 -9.55 4.62
CA LEU A 94 -7.18 -9.22 3.37
C LEU A 94 -5.70 -9.55 3.57
N GLU A 95 -5.36 -10.83 3.43
CA GLU A 95 -4.03 -11.36 3.76
C GLU A 95 -2.99 -10.98 2.70
N TRP A 96 -1.80 -10.58 3.14
CA TRP A 96 -0.66 -10.28 2.27
C TRP A 96 -0.03 -11.52 1.64
N ASP A 97 -0.10 -12.66 2.32
CA ASP A 97 0.49 -13.92 1.84
C ASP A 97 -0.29 -14.51 0.67
N VAL A 98 -1.53 -14.04 0.43
CA VAL A 98 -2.28 -14.29 -0.80
C VAL A 98 -1.75 -13.35 -1.88
N LEU A 99 -1.02 -13.90 -2.85
CA LEU A 99 -0.34 -13.14 -3.90
C LEU A 99 -1.31 -12.22 -4.66
N GLU A 100 -2.50 -12.73 -4.95
CA GLU A 100 -3.56 -12.05 -5.69
C GLU A 100 -4.06 -10.80 -4.96
N ASN A 101 -3.94 -10.73 -3.63
CA ASN A 101 -4.38 -9.56 -2.86
C ASN A 101 -3.33 -8.42 -2.83
N ARG A 102 -2.07 -8.69 -3.18
CA ARG A 102 -0.96 -7.76 -2.89
C ARG A 102 -1.09 -6.43 -3.60
N HIS A 103 -1.54 -6.43 -4.85
CA HIS A 103 -1.71 -5.19 -5.63
C HIS A 103 -2.77 -4.27 -5.02
N ILE A 104 -3.84 -4.84 -4.45
CA ILE A 104 -4.87 -4.12 -3.71
C ILE A 104 -4.31 -3.51 -2.41
N ILE A 105 -3.59 -4.32 -1.63
CA ILE A 105 -2.98 -3.87 -0.37
C ILE A 105 -1.99 -2.73 -0.63
N ARG A 106 -1.15 -2.86 -1.68
CA ARG A 106 -0.20 -1.82 -2.11
C ARG A 106 -0.89 -0.54 -2.55
N ALA A 107 -2.03 -0.63 -3.23
CA ALA A 107 -2.77 0.56 -3.66
C ALA A 107 -3.30 1.37 -2.47
N ILE A 108 -3.86 0.67 -1.48
CA ILE A 108 -4.34 1.28 -0.24
C ILE A 108 -3.18 1.85 0.59
N LEU A 109 -2.07 1.12 0.67
CA LEU A 109 -0.86 1.58 1.37
C LEU A 109 -0.31 2.87 0.75
N ASN A 110 -0.12 2.89 -0.57
CA ASN A 110 0.38 4.08 -1.27
C ASN A 110 -0.56 5.26 -1.09
N LYS A 111 -1.88 5.03 -1.10
CA LYS A 111 -2.84 6.09 -0.79
C LYS A 111 -2.69 6.62 0.63
N ALA A 112 -2.49 5.74 1.61
CA ALA A 112 -2.26 6.14 3.00
C ALA A 112 -0.96 6.95 3.17
N LEU A 113 0.13 6.52 2.51
CA LEU A 113 1.40 7.24 2.48
C LEU A 113 1.25 8.62 1.84
N TYR A 114 0.56 8.71 0.70
CA TYR A 114 0.27 9.98 0.03
C TYR A 114 -0.52 10.93 0.92
N GLU A 115 -1.56 10.46 1.61
CA GLU A 115 -2.34 11.29 2.53
C GLU A 115 -1.48 11.79 3.70
N TRP A 116 -0.57 10.94 4.23
CA TRP A 116 0.35 11.36 5.29
C TRP A 116 1.35 12.42 4.79
N ASP A 117 1.90 12.25 3.59
CA ASP A 117 2.79 13.22 2.94
C ASP A 117 2.12 14.59 2.76
N LYS A 118 0.84 14.59 2.38
CA LYS A 118 0.03 15.82 2.27
C LYS A 118 -0.41 16.39 3.63
N GLY A 119 -0.02 15.78 4.75
CA GLY A 119 -0.37 16.21 6.11
C GLY A 119 -1.78 15.83 6.56
N ASN A 120 -2.49 14.98 5.82
CA ASN A 120 -3.81 14.47 6.18
C ASN A 120 -3.69 13.25 7.11
N GLU A 121 -3.05 13.43 8.27
CA GLU A 121 -2.70 12.35 9.21
C GLU A 121 -3.91 11.49 9.62
N ASP A 122 -5.07 12.12 9.86
CA ASP A 122 -6.31 11.41 10.24
C ASP A 122 -6.79 10.43 9.16
N LYS A 123 -6.63 10.78 7.88
CA LYS A 123 -6.99 9.89 6.77
C LYS A 123 -5.98 8.77 6.61
N ALA A 124 -4.69 9.10 6.70
CA ALA A 124 -3.61 8.14 6.60
C ALA A 124 -3.72 7.07 7.69
N ILE A 125 -3.88 7.49 8.95
CA ILE A 125 -3.95 6.57 10.09
C ILE A 125 -5.20 5.68 10.04
N ASP A 126 -6.35 6.17 9.55
CA ASP A 126 -7.54 5.35 9.35
C ASP A 126 -7.28 4.21 8.34
N LEU A 127 -6.60 4.52 7.22
CA LEU A 127 -6.23 3.51 6.23
C LEU A 127 -5.20 2.52 6.77
N PHE A 128 -4.16 2.98 7.46
CA PHE A 128 -3.17 2.08 8.06
C PHE A 128 -3.80 1.15 9.11
N ARG A 129 -4.71 1.67 9.96
CA ARG A 129 -5.45 0.85 10.93
C ARG A 129 -6.31 -0.20 10.26
N LYS A 130 -7.00 0.15 9.16
CA LYS A 130 -7.80 -0.81 8.39
C LYS A 130 -6.92 -1.93 7.82
N LEU A 131 -5.78 -1.58 7.22
CA LEU A 131 -4.80 -2.55 6.71
C LEU A 131 -4.31 -3.48 7.83
N LEU A 132 -3.86 -2.92 8.95
CA LEU A 132 -3.37 -3.67 10.11
C LEU A 132 -4.43 -4.63 10.66
N LYS A 133 -5.69 -4.17 10.75
CA LYS A 133 -6.81 -4.97 11.24
C LYS A 133 -7.12 -6.17 10.33
N THR A 134 -7.02 -5.98 9.00
CA THR A 134 -7.30 -7.05 8.03
C THR A 134 -6.13 -8.01 7.82
N ASN A 135 -4.92 -7.61 8.21
CA ASN A 135 -3.70 -8.41 8.14
C ASN A 135 -2.81 -8.20 9.38
N PRO A 136 -3.11 -8.83 10.53
CA PRO A 136 -2.38 -8.59 11.79
C PRO A 136 -0.89 -8.94 11.76
N CYS A 137 -0.47 -9.91 10.94
CA CYS A 137 0.95 -10.22 10.70
C CYS A 137 1.71 -9.02 10.12
N ASP A 138 0.98 -8.10 9.47
CA ASP A 138 1.44 -6.79 9.02
C ASP A 138 2.75 -6.84 8.22
N ASN A 139 2.80 -7.76 7.26
CA ASN A 139 3.92 -7.88 6.32
C ASN A 139 4.11 -6.61 5.48
N VAL A 140 3.07 -5.79 5.35
CA VAL A 140 3.10 -4.51 4.64
C VAL A 140 3.72 -3.37 5.47
N GLY A 141 3.81 -3.54 6.81
CA GLY A 141 4.44 -2.58 7.71
C GLY A 141 3.57 -1.40 8.14
N ALA A 142 2.24 -1.51 8.07
CA ALA A 142 1.30 -0.46 8.47
C ALA A 142 1.49 -0.03 9.94
N ARG A 143 1.88 -0.94 10.84
CA ARG A 143 2.11 -0.64 12.26
C ARG A 143 3.22 0.40 12.48
N PHE A 144 4.24 0.40 11.62
CA PHE A 144 5.34 1.35 11.72
C PHE A 144 4.89 2.76 11.40
N TYR A 145 4.05 2.92 10.38
CA TYR A 145 3.48 4.21 9.98
C TYR A 145 2.48 4.73 11.03
N ILE A 146 1.64 3.86 11.61
CA ILE A 146 0.77 4.24 12.74
C ILE A 146 1.61 4.78 13.89
N LEU A 147 2.66 4.06 14.30
CA LEU A 147 3.53 4.49 15.39
C LEU A 147 4.23 5.83 15.06
N ALA A 148 4.69 6.00 13.83
CA ALA A 148 5.37 7.22 13.39
C ALA A 148 4.45 8.45 13.51
N ILE A 149 3.22 8.35 13.00
CA ILE A 149 2.20 9.40 13.13
C ILE A 149 1.91 9.68 14.61
N ARG A 150 1.72 8.65 15.43
CA ARG A 150 1.45 8.80 16.87
C ARG A 150 2.61 9.42 17.65
N MET A 151 3.82 9.32 17.13
CA MET A 151 5.01 9.98 17.65
C MET A 151 5.30 11.33 16.99
N HIS A 152 4.37 11.86 16.19
CA HIS A 152 4.47 13.13 15.48
C HIS A 152 5.68 13.23 14.54
N LEU A 153 6.04 12.12 13.90
CA LEU A 153 6.99 12.13 12.79
C LEU A 153 6.24 12.47 11.51
N SER A 154 6.81 13.35 10.69
CA SER A 154 6.43 13.47 9.29
C SER A 154 6.92 12.25 8.48
N LEU A 155 6.33 12.03 7.30
CA LEU A 155 6.79 10.98 6.39
C LEU A 155 8.27 11.19 6.03
N ASP A 156 8.68 12.41 5.70
CA ASP A 156 10.07 12.74 5.38
C ASP A 156 11.05 12.41 6.52
N GLU A 157 10.71 12.75 7.77
CA GLU A 157 11.53 12.39 8.93
C GLU A 157 11.61 10.88 9.14
N PHE A 158 10.49 10.18 8.96
CA PHE A 158 10.45 8.72 9.05
C PHE A 158 11.35 8.08 7.98
N GLN A 159 11.22 8.49 6.72
CA GLN A 159 12.01 7.99 5.60
C GLN A 159 13.50 8.28 5.82
N LYS A 160 13.88 9.52 6.15
CA LYS A 160 15.28 9.88 6.44
C LYS A 160 15.90 9.04 7.55
N ARG A 161 15.10 8.65 8.55
CA ARG A 161 15.57 7.86 9.68
C ARG A 161 15.74 6.38 9.31
N PHE A 162 14.73 5.79 8.67
CA PHE A 162 14.64 4.34 8.55
C PHE A 162 14.94 3.80 7.16
N ASP A 163 14.64 4.53 6.09
CA ASP A 163 14.92 4.06 4.74
C ASP A 163 16.43 3.93 4.49
N LYS A 164 16.81 2.90 3.75
CA LYS A 164 18.17 2.53 3.35
C LYS A 164 18.29 2.40 1.83
N GLY A 165 17.51 3.19 1.09
CA GLY A 165 17.48 3.16 -0.37
C GLY A 165 16.51 2.10 -0.88
N GLY A 166 15.28 2.12 -0.37
CA GLY A 166 14.20 1.21 -0.78
C GLY A 166 14.02 -0.01 0.11
N TYR A 167 14.69 -0.07 1.27
CA TYR A 167 14.47 -1.13 2.25
C TYR A 167 14.65 -0.63 3.69
N TYR A 168 14.01 -1.33 4.63
CA TYR A 168 14.15 -1.08 6.06
C TYR A 168 14.97 -2.20 6.72
N ASP A 169 15.86 -1.81 7.64
CA ASP A 169 16.68 -2.75 8.42
C ASP A 169 16.07 -3.02 9.81
N ASP A 170 16.78 -3.81 10.63
CA ASP A 170 16.32 -4.20 11.98
C ASP A 170 16.08 -3.00 12.90
N LYS A 171 16.68 -1.83 12.63
CA LYS A 171 16.51 -0.64 13.47
C LYS A 171 15.07 -0.14 13.48
N LEU A 172 14.33 -0.34 12.39
CA LEU A 172 12.91 0.00 12.35
C LEU A 172 12.12 -0.89 13.33
N ASN A 173 12.42 -2.19 13.37
CA ASN A 173 11.79 -3.13 14.30
C ASN A 173 12.17 -2.80 15.74
N GLU A 174 13.46 -2.60 16.03
CA GLU A 174 13.95 -2.21 17.36
C GLU A 174 13.23 -0.95 17.86
N TRP A 175 13.19 0.11 17.03
CA TRP A 175 12.48 1.34 17.36
C TRP A 175 10.99 1.10 17.62
N PHE A 176 10.34 0.26 16.82
CA PHE A 176 8.93 -0.05 17.03
C PHE A 176 8.70 -0.71 18.40
N TYR A 177 9.43 -1.80 18.70
CA TYR A 177 9.27 -2.55 19.95
C TYR A 177 9.60 -1.72 21.19
N GLU A 178 10.53 -0.77 21.08
CA GLU A 178 10.86 0.19 22.14
C GLU A 178 9.78 1.25 22.40
N ASN A 179 8.81 1.43 21.50
CA ASN A 179 7.91 2.60 21.56
C ASN A 179 6.41 2.28 21.48
N TYR A 180 5.99 1.18 20.83
CA TYR A 180 4.57 0.91 20.57
C TYR A 180 3.71 0.81 21.84
N HIS A 181 4.27 0.30 22.93
CA HIS A 181 3.59 0.15 24.22
C HIS A 181 3.17 1.50 24.85
N LYS A 182 3.69 2.63 24.37
CA LYS A 182 3.25 3.98 24.75
C LYS A 182 1.85 4.32 24.20
N PHE A 183 1.37 3.55 23.22
CA PHE A 183 0.10 3.76 22.52
C PHE A 183 -0.78 2.49 22.59
N PRO A 184 -1.23 2.08 23.78
CA PRO A 184 -2.04 0.88 23.95
C PRO A 184 -3.39 0.97 23.22
N ASP A 185 -3.90 2.18 22.97
CA ASP A 185 -5.10 2.41 22.18
C ASP A 185 -4.97 2.03 20.70
N GLU A 186 -3.75 1.96 20.18
CA GLU A 186 -3.46 1.46 18.82
C GLU A 186 -3.13 -0.03 18.83
N PHE A 187 -2.28 -0.46 19.76
CA PHE A 187 -1.56 -1.72 19.60
C PHE A 187 -1.97 -2.83 20.57
N ALA A 188 -2.72 -2.56 21.64
CA ALA A 188 -3.06 -3.60 22.62
C ALA A 188 -3.94 -4.72 22.04
N ASP A 189 -4.81 -4.40 21.07
CA ASP A 189 -5.59 -5.44 20.39
C ASP A 189 -4.78 -6.15 19.32
N TRP A 190 -3.91 -5.42 18.61
CA TRP A 190 -2.97 -6.04 17.67
C TRP A 190 -2.04 -7.05 18.36
N GLU A 191 -1.47 -6.70 19.52
CA GLU A 191 -0.61 -7.58 20.32
C GLU A 191 -1.30 -8.91 20.67
N LYS A 192 -2.56 -8.86 21.10
CA LYS A 192 -3.38 -10.06 21.37
C LYS A 192 -3.68 -10.87 20.11
N GLU A 193 -3.82 -10.22 18.94
CA GLU A 193 -4.07 -10.93 17.69
C GLU A 193 -2.83 -11.66 17.19
N ILE A 194 -1.64 -11.07 17.31
CA ILE A 194 -0.39 -11.71 16.86
C ILE A 194 0.05 -12.87 17.76
N GLU A 195 -0.31 -12.88 19.05
CA GLU A 195 -0.07 -14.02 19.96
C GLU A 195 -0.76 -15.32 19.53
N LYS A 196 -1.70 -15.26 18.59
CA LYS A 196 -2.46 -16.42 18.10
C LYS A 196 -1.77 -17.13 16.92
N PHE A 197 -0.70 -16.56 16.38
CA PHE A 197 0.10 -17.10 15.29
C PHE A 197 1.36 -17.77 15.84
#